data_AF-A0A0C2D8J5-F1
#
_entry.id   AF-A0A0C2D8J5-F1
#
_cell.length_a   1.000
_cell.length_b   1.000
_cell.length_c   1.000
_cell.angle_alpha   90.00
_cell.angle_beta   90.00
_cell.angle_gamma   90.00
#
_symmetry.space_group_name_H-M   'P 1'
#
loop_
_entity.id
_entity.type
_entity.pdbx_description
1 polymer ?
#
loop_
_entity_poly.entity_id
_entity_poly.type
_entity_poly.pdbx_seq_one_letter_code
_entity_poly.pdbx_strand_id
1 'polypeptide(L)'
;MTPRRYNVDERRLVQFGMHHQFLRKLSIYPIATIPTNEVERSGKIFRLCDGTRALEDLAVIYDMMPDELHYKLIESGKFKFISK
;
A
#
# COMPACT_ATOMS: atom_id res chain seq x y z
N MET A 1 -19.79 15.18 8.77
CA MET A 1 -19.51 16.64 8.72
C MET A 1 -19.02 16.94 7.31
N THR A 2 -19.66 17.85 6.55
CA THR A 2 -19.34 18.06 5.13
C THR A 2 -18.58 19.39 4.96
N PRO A 3 -17.28 19.37 4.57
CA PRO A 3 -16.42 20.56 4.51
C PRO A 3 -16.97 21.69 3.66
N ARG A 4 -17.70 21.35 2.59
CA ARG A 4 -18.37 22.30 1.69
C ARG A 4 -19.28 23.30 2.40
N ARG A 5 -19.85 22.95 3.55
CA ARG A 5 -20.69 23.87 4.36
C ARG A 5 -19.90 25.04 4.95
N TYR A 6 -18.57 24.97 4.95
CA TYR A 6 -17.66 26.01 5.45
C TYR A 6 -16.90 26.73 4.32
N ASN A 7 -17.37 26.63 3.07
CA ASN A 7 -16.68 27.14 1.89
C ASN A 7 -15.26 26.56 1.70
N VAL A 8 -15.01 25.37 2.23
CA VAL A 8 -13.74 24.65 2.01
C VAL A 8 -13.85 23.91 0.68
N ASP A 9 -13.01 24.30 -0.28
CA ASP A 9 -12.79 23.53 -1.51
C ASP A 9 -11.88 22.34 -1.18
N GLU A 10 -12.47 21.16 -1.15
CA GLU A 10 -11.79 19.89 -0.85
C GLU A 10 -10.61 19.62 -1.81
N ARG A 11 -10.72 19.97 -3.10
CA ARG A 11 -9.64 19.75 -4.07
C ARG A 11 -8.48 20.69 -3.79
N ARG A 12 -8.77 21.97 -3.52
CA ARG A 12 -7.75 22.97 -3.18
C ARG A 12 -7.08 22.64 -1.84
N LEU A 13 -7.84 22.14 -0.87
CA LEU A 13 -7.31 21.68 0.41
C LEU A 13 -6.36 20.49 0.24
N VAL A 14 -6.74 19.49 -0.55
CA VAL A 14 -5.87 18.33 -0.85
C VAL A 14 -4.59 18.78 -1.56
N GLN A 15 -4.70 19.61 -2.59
CA GLN A 15 -3.54 20.15 -3.31
C GLN A 15 -2.61 20.93 -2.40
N PHE A 16 -3.16 21.85 -1.60
CA PHE A 16 -2.41 22.64 -0.63
C PHE A 16 -1.73 21.75 0.42
N GLY A 17 -2.44 20.75 0.94
CA GLY A 17 -1.89 19.82 1.93
C GLY A 17 -0.81 18.89 1.40
N MET A 18 -0.95 18.42 0.16
CA MET A 18 0.11 17.67 -0.53
C MET A 18 1.34 18.56 -0.79
N HIS A 19 1.12 19.81 -1.24
CA HIS A 19 2.20 20.77 -1.52
C HIS A 19 3.00 21.13 -0.25
N HIS A 20 2.31 21.35 0.87
CA HIS A 20 2.94 21.69 2.16
C HIS A 20 3.29 20.47 3.02
N GLN A 21 3.16 19.25 2.49
CA GLN A 21 3.54 17.98 3.13
C GLN A 21 2.87 17.68 4.49
N PHE A 22 1.77 18.35 4.83
CA PHE A 22 0.99 18.02 6.02
C PHE A 22 -0.12 16.99 5.73
N LEU A 23 -0.44 16.75 4.46
CA LEU A 23 -1.18 15.56 4.02
C LEU A 23 -0.18 14.58 3.40
N ARG A 24 -0.26 13.31 3.83
CA ARG A 24 0.46 12.20 3.20
C ARG A 24 -0.54 11.14 2.79
N LYS A 25 -0.27 10.49 1.67
CA LYS A 25 -0.99 9.30 1.26
C LYS A 25 -0.62 8.17 2.21
N LEU A 26 -1.62 7.59 2.87
CA LEU A 26 -1.46 6.33 3.58
C LEU A 26 -1.56 5.20 2.56
N SER A 27 -0.51 4.40 2.44
CA SER A 27 -0.47 3.22 1.57
C SER A 27 -0.27 1.96 2.38
N ILE A 28 -0.66 0.82 1.81
CA ILE A 28 -0.51 -0.49 2.42
C ILE A 28 0.79 -1.12 1.93
N TYR A 29 1.58 -1.66 2.85
CA TYR A 29 2.87 -2.28 2.56
C TYR A 29 2.85 -3.73 3.08
N PRO A 30 2.86 -4.73 2.19
CA PRO A 30 2.91 -6.13 2.59
C PRO A 30 4.31 -6.55 3.06
N ILE A 31 4.36 -7.42 4.06
CA ILE A 31 5.56 -8.01 4.66
C ILE A 31 5.37 -9.53 4.73
N ALA A 32 6.27 -10.29 4.14
CA ALA A 32 6.28 -11.74 4.26
C ALA A 32 6.52 -12.17 5.73
N THR A 33 5.73 -13.11 6.23
CA THR A 33 5.82 -13.61 7.62
C THR A 33 6.62 -14.91 7.74
N ILE A 34 7.03 -15.48 6.61
CA ILE A 34 7.83 -16.71 6.57
C ILE A 34 9.30 -16.44 6.95
N PRO A 35 10.05 -17.45 7.43
CA PRO A 35 11.46 -17.29 7.77
C PRO A 35 12.30 -16.83 6.56
N THR A 36 13.31 -16.00 6.79
CA THR A 36 14.17 -15.42 5.73
C THR A 36 14.80 -16.48 4.83
N ASN A 37 15.19 -17.63 5.39
CA ASN A 37 15.75 -18.75 4.64
C ASN A 37 14.75 -19.36 3.64
N GLU A 38 13.46 -19.25 3.92
CA GLU A 38 12.39 -19.70 3.04
C GLU A 38 11.97 -18.61 2.04
N VAL A 39 12.10 -17.33 2.38
CA VAL A 39 11.83 -16.19 1.48
C VAL A 39 12.64 -16.30 0.19
N GLU A 40 13.92 -16.64 0.28
CA GLU A 40 14.78 -16.76 -0.90
C GLU A 40 14.32 -17.86 -1.87
N ARG A 41 13.72 -18.92 -1.31
CA ARG A 41 13.25 -20.10 -2.05
C ARG A 41 11.79 -19.98 -2.52
N SER A 42 11.00 -19.11 -1.91
CA SER A 42 9.55 -19.01 -2.10
C SER A 42 9.12 -18.13 -3.28
N GLY A 43 10.07 -17.56 -4.01
CA GLY A 43 9.83 -16.81 -5.24
C GLY A 43 9.98 -15.29 -5.08
N LYS A 44 9.82 -14.57 -6.20
CA LYS A 44 10.12 -13.13 -6.28
C LYS A 44 9.18 -12.28 -5.42
N ILE A 45 7.91 -12.66 -5.30
CA ILE A 45 6.91 -11.86 -4.55
C ILE A 45 7.27 -11.74 -3.07
N PHE A 46 7.74 -12.82 -2.44
CA PHE A 46 8.14 -12.82 -1.03
C PHE A 46 9.31 -11.89 -0.75
N ARG A 47 10.25 -11.76 -1.71
CA ARG A 47 11.36 -10.82 -1.62
C ARG A 47 10.95 -9.37 -1.79
N LEU A 48 9.87 -9.12 -2.53
CA LEU A 48 9.36 -7.76 -2.79
C LEU A 48 8.42 -7.26 -1.68
N CYS A 49 7.79 -8.18 -0.95
CA CYS A 49 6.95 -7.89 0.21
C CYS A 49 7.81 -7.80 1.49
N ASP A 50 8.64 -6.77 1.62
CA ASP A 50 9.51 -6.51 2.77
C ASP A 50 9.08 -5.26 3.58
N GLY A 51 7.95 -4.63 3.22
CA GLY A 51 7.44 -3.42 3.85
C GLY A 51 8.06 -2.11 3.32
N THR A 52 8.85 -2.15 2.24
CA THR A 52 9.42 -0.97 1.58
C THR A 52 8.60 -0.50 0.38
N ARG A 53 7.88 -1.40 -0.29
CA ARG A 53 7.07 -1.11 -1.48
C ARG A 53 5.59 -1.10 -1.15
N ALA A 54 4.89 -0.11 -1.68
CA ALA A 54 3.45 -0.02 -1.55
C ALA A 54 2.80 -1.13 -2.40
N LEU A 55 1.62 -1.58 -1.97
CA LEU A 55 0.85 -2.59 -2.67
C LEU A 55 0.55 -2.19 -4.12
N GLU A 56 0.31 -0.89 -4.36
CA GLU A 56 0.06 -0.34 -5.69
C GLU A 56 1.27 -0.49 -6.61
N ASP A 57 2.49 -0.31 -6.09
CA ASP A 57 3.72 -0.49 -6.88
C ASP A 57 3.94 -1.96 -7.23
N LEU A 58 3.62 -2.86 -6.29
CA LEU A 58 3.68 -4.30 -6.52
C LEU A 58 2.64 -4.73 -7.56
N ALA A 59 1.43 -4.20 -7.49
CA ALA A 59 0.35 -4.49 -8.43
C ALA A 59 0.76 -4.17 -9.88
N VAL A 60 1.46 -3.05 -10.09
CA VAL A 60 2.04 -2.68 -11.39
C VAL A 60 3.07 -3.71 -11.87
N ILE A 61 3.97 -4.19 -11.00
CA ILE A 61 5.00 -5.18 -11.37
C ILE A 61 4.37 -6.50 -11.83
N TYR A 62 3.22 -6.86 -11.27
CA TYR A 62 2.53 -8.12 -11.54
C TYR A 62 1.36 -7.99 -12.52
N ASP A 63 1.19 -6.80 -13.13
CA ASP A 63 0.12 -6.50 -14.09
C ASP A 63 -1.28 -6.91 -13.59
N MET A 64 -1.61 -6.46 -12.38
CA MET A 64 -2.89 -6.77 -11.72
C MET A 64 -3.41 -5.60 -10.90
N MET A 65 -4.70 -5.63 -10.57
CA MET A 65 -5.30 -4.58 -9.74
C MET A 65 -4.80 -4.70 -8.28
N PRO A 66 -4.57 -3.58 -7.57
CA PRO A 66 -4.12 -3.61 -6.18
C PRO A 66 -5.03 -4.43 -5.27
N ASP A 67 -6.35 -4.30 -5.42
CA ASP A 67 -7.33 -5.03 -4.61
C ASP A 67 -7.28 -6.56 -4.86
N GLU A 68 -7.05 -6.98 -6.10
CA GLU A 68 -6.88 -8.39 -6.45
C GLU A 68 -5.59 -8.96 -5.87
N LEU A 69 -4.48 -8.20 -5.96
CA LEU A 69 -3.22 -8.58 -5.35
C LEU A 69 -3.38 -8.68 -3.83
N HIS A 70 -4.05 -7.72 -3.20
CA HIS A 70 -4.32 -7.73 -1.77
C HIS A 70 -5.07 -8.99 -1.35
N TYR A 71 -6.14 -9.33 -2.07
CA TYR A 71 -6.95 -10.51 -1.80
C TYR A 71 -6.12 -11.79 -1.87
N LYS A 72 -5.31 -11.98 -2.92
CA LYS A 72 -4.43 -13.15 -3.08
C LYS A 72 -3.39 -13.25 -1.97
N LEU A 73 -2.81 -12.13 -1.56
CA LEU A 73 -1.83 -12.10 -0.47
C LEU A 73 -2.48 -12.44 0.88
N ILE A 74 -3.70 -11.95 1.15
CA ILE A 74 -4.48 -12.31 2.34
C ILE A 74 -4.79 -13.81 2.34
N GLU A 75 -5.32 -14.34 1.23
CA GLU A 75 -5.72 -15.74 1.09
C GLU A 75 -4.55 -16.70 1.36
N SER A 76 -3.33 -16.30 1.00
CA SER A 76 -2.14 -17.11 1.27
C SER A 76 -1.80 -17.28 2.75
N GLY A 77 -2.25 -16.36 3.63
CA GLY A 77 -1.95 -16.37 5.07
C GLY A 77 -0.48 -16.11 5.44
N LYS A 78 0.37 -15.77 4.47
CA LYS A 78 1.84 -15.64 4.63
C LYS A 78 2.35 -14.20 4.63
N PHE A 79 1.44 -13.23 4.70
CA PHE A 79 1.79 -11.81 4.65
C PHE A 79 1.07 -11.02 5.73
N LYS A 80 1.76 -10.03 6.29
CA LYS A 80 1.23 -9.00 7.18
C LYS A 80 1.23 -7.68 6.45
N PHE A 81 0.26 -6.82 6.71
CA PHE A 81 0.11 -5.53 6.06
C PHE A 81 0.32 -4.41 7.08
N ILE A 82 1.16 -3.44 6.75
CA ILE A 82 1.33 -2.22 7.56
C ILE A 82 0.92 -1.00 6.73
N SER A 83 0.42 0.04 7.41
CA SER A 83 0.06 1.31 6.79
C SER A 83 1.11 2.36 7.16
N LYS A 84 1.64 3.08 6.18
CA LYS A 84 2.61 4.16 6.34
C LYS A 84 2.22 5.35 5.48
#